data_AF-B8C899-F1
#
_entry.id   AF-B8C899-F1
#
_cell.length_a   1.000
_cell.length_b   1.000
_cell.length_c   1.000
_cell.angle_alpha   90.00
_cell.angle_beta   90.00
_cell.angle_gamma   90.00
#
_symmetry.space_group_name_H-M   'P 1'
#
loop_
_entity.id
_entity.type
_entity.pdbx_description
1 polymer ?
#
loop_
_entity_poly.entity_id
_entity_poly.type
_entity_poly.pdbx_seq_one_letter_code
_entity_poly.pdbx_strand_id
1 'polypeptide(L)'
;MTSVVPSPPTEQSSSSLHQSIPRLAEQTMELFSFLALASILPLPEATAFAFFASTPSLQSHHLSQRQLPLQPTTTSALFSAVIANVAVINIGEYAERDTSSMEQWASSSGIQRADGFKLRSNDRYNKDVCAFATQDIPSGTPVLFVPEALILSSSKAMSELRTLEMQQAEQMLDPTVDLKMYYLMVKLLSEIEKGSQSAWFPWFNALPRYFENAISMTTFCITCLPKLMKKISEDERFKQRNLSSSAMKAVPYLSSFIKSDEKLVKWVYQIATTRSFETEEGDLRIVPMADMMNHGDYAEVEPWYDDEGNYYGYSTYDVPANSPIRLSYGDSNNPSSLMAKYGFLDENAPATNCKLVPPEINQDMICLGYAEDKMLFYSTGEVAEESGEEKYLVNAHNDGDYDAKQILHQRYYADTSALLLDHIDSFVQELDKLSAKADTIAQHEVNWKEATAVVSVLECNDFECAEAQCVLDDEGNWTCEGGLGYNEDGSERATSKTILSAE
;
A
#
# COMPACT_ATOMS: atom_id res chain seq x y z
N MET A 1 -81.58 4.04 -11.05
CA MET A 1 -81.56 2.92 -10.08
C MET A 1 -80.14 2.36 -10.12
N THR A 2 -79.32 2.31 -9.07
CA THR A 2 -79.46 2.61 -7.65
C THR A 2 -78.04 2.70 -7.10
N SER A 3 -77.75 3.70 -6.27
CA SER A 3 -76.48 3.90 -5.57
C SER A 3 -76.20 2.78 -4.56
N VAL A 4 -74.94 2.37 -4.43
CA VAL A 4 -74.43 1.73 -3.21
C VAL A 4 -73.07 2.32 -2.89
N VAL A 5 -73.01 3.01 -1.75
CA VAL A 5 -71.81 3.52 -1.09
C VAL A 5 -71.26 2.42 -0.18
N PRO A 6 -69.94 2.13 -0.19
CA PRO A 6 -69.31 1.41 0.91
C PRO A 6 -68.56 2.37 1.85
N SER A 7 -68.76 2.11 3.14
CA SER A 7 -68.23 2.79 4.33
C SER A 7 -66.69 2.79 4.43
N PRO A 8 -66.10 3.71 5.22
CA PRO A 8 -64.65 3.76 5.43
C PRO A 8 -64.19 2.64 6.37
N PRO A 9 -62.96 2.11 6.20
CA PRO A 9 -62.40 1.16 7.15
C PRO A 9 -61.80 1.87 8.36
N THR A 10 -62.00 1.16 9.48
CA THR A 10 -61.70 1.43 10.87
C THR A 10 -60.21 1.65 11.15
N GLU A 11 -59.88 2.64 11.99
CA GLU A 11 -58.55 2.81 12.61
C GLU A 11 -58.18 1.56 13.41
N GLN A 12 -57.06 0.92 13.04
CA GLN A 12 -56.35 -0.03 13.89
C GLN A 12 -55.15 0.68 14.52
N SER A 13 -55.12 0.65 15.84
CA SER A 13 -54.07 1.16 16.72
C SER A 13 -52.73 0.48 16.45
N SER A 14 -51.75 1.23 15.94
CA SER A 14 -50.34 0.83 15.87
C SER A 14 -49.62 1.20 17.16
N SER A 15 -49.68 0.34 18.17
CA SER A 15 -48.81 0.40 19.36
C SER A 15 -47.70 -0.64 19.24
N SER A 16 -46.69 -0.40 18.40
CA SER A 16 -45.44 -1.19 18.41
C SER A 16 -44.25 -0.52 17.72
N LEU A 17 -44.18 0.83 17.72
CA LEU A 17 -43.10 1.59 17.05
C LEU A 17 -42.25 2.43 18.03
N HIS A 18 -42.01 1.89 19.23
CA HIS A 18 -41.25 2.59 20.30
C HIS A 18 -40.11 1.77 20.92
N GLN A 19 -39.68 0.67 20.29
CA GLN A 19 -38.56 -0.14 20.82
C GLN A 19 -37.34 -0.28 19.89
N SER A 20 -37.35 0.33 18.69
CA SER A 20 -36.23 0.27 17.74
C SER A 20 -35.44 1.58 17.60
N ILE A 21 -35.89 2.66 18.25
CA ILE A 21 -35.31 4.01 18.14
C ILE A 21 -33.99 4.21 18.93
N PRO A 22 -33.74 3.54 20.08
CA PRO A 22 -32.53 3.83 20.87
C PRO A 22 -31.22 3.43 20.19
N ARG A 23 -31.20 2.32 19.42
CA ARG A 23 -29.97 1.81 18.77
C ARG A 23 -29.54 2.62 17.56
N LEU A 24 -30.48 3.25 16.85
CA LEU A 24 -30.15 4.14 15.73
C LEU A 24 -29.61 5.48 16.25
N ALA A 25 -30.15 5.99 17.37
CA ALA A 25 -29.71 7.23 18.01
C ALA A 25 -28.27 7.13 18.55
N GLU A 26 -27.89 5.97 19.11
CA GLU A 26 -26.55 5.66 19.61
C GLU A 26 -25.50 5.63 18.46
N GLN A 27 -25.84 4.99 17.34
CA GLN A 27 -24.97 4.95 16.14
C GLN A 27 -24.86 6.32 15.42
N THR A 28 -25.92 7.13 15.42
CA THR A 28 -25.88 8.50 14.88
C THR A 28 -25.14 9.48 15.78
N MET A 29 -25.17 9.29 17.11
CA MET A 29 -24.48 10.18 18.05
C MET A 29 -22.97 10.01 18.00
N GLU A 30 -22.44 8.79 17.85
CA GLU A 30 -20.99 8.59 17.63
C GLU A 30 -20.47 9.34 16.40
N LEU A 31 -21.29 9.47 15.34
CA LEU A 31 -20.96 10.21 14.13
C LEU A 31 -20.96 11.74 14.32
N PHE A 32 -21.80 12.26 15.21
CA PHE A 32 -21.88 13.69 15.52
C PHE A 32 -20.70 14.17 16.36
N SER A 33 -20.15 13.34 17.24
CA SER A 33 -18.95 13.61 18.05
C SER A 33 -17.78 14.06 17.17
N PHE A 34 -17.50 13.31 16.12
CA PHE A 34 -16.31 13.55 15.30
C PHE A 34 -16.36 14.85 14.48
N LEU A 35 -17.53 15.46 14.27
CA LEU A 35 -17.72 16.62 13.41
C LEU A 35 -17.32 17.97 14.00
N ALA A 36 -17.34 18.16 15.33
CA ALA A 36 -16.93 19.45 15.91
C ALA A 36 -15.42 19.60 16.10
N LEU A 37 -14.63 18.55 15.85
CA LEU A 37 -13.17 18.63 15.94
C LEU A 37 -12.57 19.50 14.81
N ALA A 38 -13.27 19.58 13.67
CA ALA A 38 -12.81 20.16 12.41
C ALA A 38 -12.78 21.70 12.34
N SER A 39 -13.49 22.39 13.25
CA SER A 39 -13.88 23.79 13.02
C SER A 39 -13.44 24.76 14.12
N ILE A 40 -12.58 24.33 15.05
CA ILE A 40 -12.38 25.04 16.31
C ILE A 40 -10.89 25.05 16.69
N LEU A 41 -10.16 26.09 16.27
CA LEU A 41 -9.28 26.96 17.08
C LEU A 41 -8.36 27.81 16.18
N PRO A 42 -8.25 29.15 16.39
CA PRO A 42 -7.11 29.91 15.90
C PRO A 42 -5.91 29.70 16.85
N LEU A 43 -4.80 29.13 16.38
CA LEU A 43 -3.56 29.05 17.15
C LEU A 43 -2.77 30.36 17.07
N PRO A 44 -2.23 30.88 18.19
CA PRO A 44 -1.33 32.02 18.19
C PRO A 44 0.09 31.61 17.76
N GLU A 45 0.81 32.57 17.17
CA GLU A 45 2.19 32.47 16.69
C GLU A 45 3.13 31.71 17.65
N ALA A 46 3.73 30.62 17.17
CA ALA A 46 4.82 29.93 17.87
C ALA A 46 6.17 30.55 17.48
N THR A 47 6.75 31.34 18.39
CA THR A 47 8.14 31.75 18.35
C THR A 47 9.09 30.55 18.40
N ALA A 48 9.98 30.46 17.42
CA ALA A 48 11.04 29.47 17.33
C ALA A 48 12.02 29.55 18.51
N PHE A 49 12.17 28.45 19.26
CA PHE A 49 13.33 28.21 20.12
C PHE A 49 14.19 27.12 19.48
N ALA A 50 15.32 27.52 18.92
CA ALA A 50 16.36 26.63 18.45
C ALA A 50 17.09 26.01 19.65
N PHE A 51 17.09 24.68 19.77
CA PHE A 51 18.02 23.94 20.61
C PHE A 51 18.99 23.15 19.73
N PHE A 52 20.29 23.33 20.00
CA PHE A 52 21.40 22.64 19.37
C PHE A 52 21.30 21.12 19.59
N ALA A 53 21.23 20.35 18.51
CA ALA A 53 21.52 18.92 18.53
C ALA A 53 22.99 18.70 18.14
N SER A 54 23.83 18.52 19.16
CA SER A 54 25.21 18.05 19.04
C SER A 54 25.22 16.56 18.71
N THR A 55 25.83 16.20 17.58
CA THR A 55 26.11 14.82 17.15
C THR A 55 27.16 14.15 18.04
N PRO A 56 26.95 12.93 18.56
CA PRO A 56 28.06 12.10 19.00
C PRO A 56 28.59 11.26 17.83
N SER A 57 29.88 11.40 17.55
CA SER A 57 30.64 10.52 16.67
C SER A 57 30.76 9.13 17.29
N LEU A 58 30.17 8.12 16.65
CA LEU A 58 30.42 6.71 16.98
C LEU A 58 31.53 6.16 16.08
N GLN A 59 32.71 5.95 16.68
CA GLN A 59 33.79 5.16 16.10
C GLN A 59 33.38 3.68 16.09
N SER A 60 33.24 3.09 14.91
CA SER A 60 32.99 1.65 14.76
C SER A 60 34.29 0.85 14.93
N HIS A 61 34.32 -0.05 15.90
CA HIS A 61 35.36 -1.05 16.06
C HIS A 61 35.29 -2.10 14.93
N HIS A 62 36.44 -2.36 14.32
CA HIS A 62 36.69 -3.34 13.27
C HIS A 62 36.62 -4.77 13.85
N LEU A 63 35.65 -5.59 13.43
CA LEU A 63 35.68 -7.05 13.62
C LEU A 63 35.93 -7.73 12.27
N SER A 64 37.08 -8.40 12.18
CA SER A 64 37.53 -9.14 11.01
C SER A 64 36.99 -10.58 11.09
N GLN A 65 36.06 -10.95 10.22
CA GLN A 65 35.65 -12.34 10.05
C GLN A 65 36.48 -13.02 8.95
N ARG A 66 37.19 -14.08 9.33
CA ARG A 66 37.88 -15.02 8.42
C ARG A 66 36.86 -15.92 7.74
N GLN A 67 36.82 -15.90 6.41
CA GLN A 67 36.15 -16.92 5.61
C GLN A 67 37.05 -18.16 5.47
N LEU A 68 36.48 -19.34 5.72
CA LEU A 68 37.07 -20.65 5.39
C LEU A 68 36.51 -21.14 4.04
N PRO A 69 37.33 -21.77 3.17
CA PRO A 69 36.87 -22.26 1.88
C PRO A 69 36.19 -23.63 2.00
N LEU A 70 34.95 -23.74 1.51
CA LEU A 70 34.27 -25.01 1.27
C LEU A 70 34.50 -25.45 -0.19
N GLN A 71 35.02 -26.67 -0.37
CA GLN A 71 35.13 -27.33 -1.68
C GLN A 71 33.81 -28.00 -2.06
N PRO A 72 33.41 -27.96 -3.35
CA PRO A 72 32.21 -28.66 -3.82
C PRO A 72 32.52 -30.13 -4.18
N THR A 73 31.64 -31.02 -3.74
CA THR A 73 31.61 -32.43 -4.16
C THR A 73 30.88 -32.59 -5.49
N THR A 74 31.54 -33.30 -6.41
CA THR A 74 31.12 -33.64 -7.77
C THR A 74 30.13 -34.81 -7.79
N THR A 75 28.86 -34.56 -8.18
CA THR A 75 28.00 -35.54 -8.87
C THR A 75 26.67 -34.92 -9.34
N SER A 76 26.61 -34.44 -10.58
CA SER A 76 25.39 -34.39 -11.44
C SER A 76 25.70 -33.72 -12.77
N ALA A 77 26.49 -34.38 -13.61
CA ALA A 77 26.71 -33.97 -14.99
C ALA A 77 25.97 -34.98 -15.88
N LEU A 78 24.77 -34.63 -16.36
CA LEU A 78 24.19 -35.11 -17.63
C LEU A 78 22.91 -34.35 -18.07
N PHE A 79 22.45 -33.32 -17.33
CA PHE A 79 21.44 -32.35 -17.80
C PHE A 79 21.97 -30.89 -17.95
N SER A 80 23.25 -30.63 -17.74
CA SER A 80 23.83 -29.28 -17.62
C SER A 80 24.37 -28.64 -18.92
N ALA A 81 24.11 -29.21 -20.09
CA ALA A 81 24.82 -28.79 -21.32
C ALA A 81 24.05 -27.83 -22.26
N VAL A 82 22.85 -27.35 -21.89
CA VAL A 82 22.09 -26.37 -22.72
C VAL A 82 21.76 -25.06 -21.98
N ILE A 83 22.01 -24.95 -20.66
CA ILE A 83 21.89 -23.68 -19.92
C ILE A 83 23.28 -23.02 -19.85
N ALA A 84 23.89 -22.76 -21.01
CA ALA A 84 25.09 -21.96 -21.07
C ALA A 84 24.69 -20.48 -20.98
N ASN A 85 24.83 -19.90 -19.79
CA ASN A 85 24.78 -18.45 -19.51
C ASN A 85 23.52 -17.70 -19.97
N VAL A 86 22.32 -18.23 -19.71
CA VAL A 86 21.15 -17.34 -19.62
C VAL A 86 21.38 -16.48 -18.38
N ALA A 87 21.74 -15.22 -18.55
CA ALA A 87 21.86 -14.29 -17.44
C ALA A 87 20.46 -14.18 -16.81
N VAL A 88 20.30 -14.75 -15.62
CA VAL A 88 19.07 -14.68 -14.84
C VAL A 88 19.12 -13.40 -14.01
N ILE A 89 18.03 -12.64 -14.00
CA ILE A 89 17.89 -11.46 -13.15
C ILE A 89 17.94 -11.91 -11.69
N ASN A 90 18.91 -11.41 -10.94
CA ASN A 90 18.99 -11.70 -9.51
C ASN A 90 17.98 -10.82 -8.76
N ILE A 91 16.86 -11.42 -8.32
CA ILE A 91 15.80 -10.74 -7.58
C ILE A 91 16.03 -10.69 -6.06
N GLY A 92 17.19 -11.13 -5.58
CA GLY A 92 17.52 -11.06 -4.16
C GLY A 92 17.51 -9.63 -3.64
N GLU A 93 16.93 -9.41 -2.47
CA GLU A 93 16.73 -8.08 -1.85
C GLU A 93 18.01 -7.23 -1.73
N TYR A 94 19.16 -7.90 -1.61
CA TYR A 94 20.48 -7.28 -1.51
C TYR A 94 21.25 -7.25 -2.84
N ALA A 95 20.65 -7.72 -3.93
CA ALA A 95 21.27 -7.68 -5.25
C ALA A 95 21.39 -6.22 -5.71
N GLU A 96 22.56 -5.87 -6.23
CA GLU A 96 22.83 -4.53 -6.74
C GLU A 96 22.03 -4.27 -8.03
N ARG A 97 21.54 -3.04 -8.17
CA ARG A 97 20.84 -2.57 -9.37
C ARG A 97 21.85 -2.08 -10.40
N ASP A 98 21.76 -2.58 -11.63
CA ASP A 98 22.65 -2.17 -12.73
C ASP A 98 22.05 -1.01 -13.53
N THR A 99 22.02 0.17 -12.92
CA THR A 99 21.51 1.39 -13.56
C THR A 99 22.39 1.88 -14.70
N SER A 100 23.70 1.62 -14.64
CA SER A 100 24.66 2.03 -15.67
C SER A 100 24.39 1.35 -17.01
N SER A 101 24.20 0.03 -17.00
CA SER A 101 23.84 -0.70 -18.23
C SER A 101 22.47 -0.27 -18.77
N MET A 102 21.53 0.06 -17.89
CA MET A 102 20.21 0.58 -18.28
C MET A 102 20.31 1.96 -18.94
N GLU A 103 21.13 2.89 -18.44
CA GLU A 103 21.33 4.20 -19.08
C GLU A 103 21.99 4.09 -20.46
N GLN A 104 22.95 3.18 -20.61
CA GLN A 104 23.58 2.90 -21.90
C GLN A 104 22.55 2.30 -22.88
N TRP A 105 21.79 1.30 -22.43
CA TRP A 105 20.73 0.67 -23.21
C TRP A 105 19.66 1.67 -23.64
N ALA A 106 19.20 2.52 -22.73
CA ALA A 106 18.20 3.55 -23.00
C ALA A 106 18.68 4.45 -24.15
N SER A 107 19.91 4.96 -24.03
CA SER A 107 20.52 5.82 -25.06
C SER A 107 20.66 5.09 -26.40
N SER A 108 21.07 3.82 -26.41
CA SER A 108 21.18 3.04 -27.66
C SER A 108 19.85 2.66 -28.28
N SER A 109 18.76 2.66 -27.50
CA SER A 109 17.42 2.25 -27.94
C SER A 109 16.55 3.44 -28.37
N GLY A 110 17.12 4.65 -28.42
CA GLY A 110 16.41 5.86 -28.86
C GLY A 110 15.70 6.63 -27.76
N ILE A 111 15.87 6.28 -26.49
CA ILE A 111 15.42 7.11 -25.37
C ILE A 111 16.30 8.37 -25.33
N GLN A 112 15.66 9.53 -25.37
CA GLN A 112 16.33 10.83 -25.31
C GLN A 112 16.01 11.52 -23.99
N ARG A 113 16.98 12.24 -23.45
CA ARG A 113 16.89 12.90 -22.14
C ARG A 113 17.34 14.34 -22.30
N ALA A 114 16.73 15.26 -21.55
CA ALA A 114 17.21 16.63 -21.49
C ALA A 114 18.66 16.67 -21.00
N ASP A 115 19.42 17.66 -21.50
CA ASP A 115 20.72 17.98 -20.93
C ASP A 115 20.55 18.27 -19.44
N GLY A 116 21.24 17.50 -18.60
CA GLY A 116 21.13 17.60 -17.15
C GLY A 116 20.35 16.49 -16.47
N PHE A 117 19.54 15.71 -17.20
CA PHE A 117 18.87 14.56 -16.61
C PHE A 117 19.90 13.47 -16.25
N LYS A 118 19.94 13.04 -14.99
CA LYS A 118 20.71 11.89 -14.55
C LYS A 118 19.94 11.04 -13.55
N LEU A 119 20.24 9.74 -13.53
CA LEU A 119 19.88 8.88 -12.42
C LEU A 119 20.94 9.00 -11.31
N ARG A 120 20.48 9.08 -10.06
CA ARG A 120 21.33 9.13 -8.87
C ARG A 120 20.79 8.18 -7.80
N SER A 121 21.70 7.58 -7.04
CA SER A 121 21.36 6.99 -5.74
C SER A 121 21.89 7.86 -4.61
N ASN A 122 21.08 8.03 -3.57
CA ASN A 122 21.51 8.67 -2.33
C ASN A 122 22.11 7.67 -1.33
N ASP A 123 21.88 6.38 -1.53
CA ASP A 123 22.45 5.33 -0.70
C ASP A 123 23.69 4.68 -1.33
N ARG A 124 24.50 4.04 -0.48
CA ARG A 124 25.74 3.35 -0.88
C ARG A 124 25.48 2.10 -1.75
N TYR A 125 24.26 1.59 -1.78
CA TYR A 125 23.91 0.29 -2.34
C TYR A 125 23.09 0.38 -3.62
N ASN A 126 22.93 1.59 -4.16
CA ASN A 126 22.06 1.90 -5.28
C ASN A 126 20.62 1.38 -5.12
N LYS A 127 20.06 1.34 -3.90
CA LYS A 127 18.69 0.84 -3.69
C LYS A 127 17.65 1.92 -4.02
N ASP A 128 17.87 3.15 -3.55
CA ASP A 128 17.02 4.31 -3.83
C ASP A 128 17.55 5.13 -5.01
N VAL A 129 17.10 4.77 -6.21
CA VAL A 129 17.47 5.44 -7.47
C VAL A 129 16.37 6.41 -7.85
N CYS A 130 16.75 7.67 -8.07
CA CYS A 130 15.86 8.74 -8.50
C CYS A 130 16.43 9.53 -9.69
N ALA A 131 15.56 10.19 -10.45
CA ALA A 131 15.94 11.16 -11.47
C ALA A 131 16.25 12.54 -10.86
N PHE A 132 17.27 13.21 -11.38
CA PHE A 132 17.78 14.46 -10.84
C PHE A 132 18.34 15.37 -11.95
N ALA A 133 18.18 16.68 -11.79
CA ALA A 133 18.69 17.68 -12.72
C ALA A 133 20.10 18.13 -12.30
N THR A 134 21.10 18.03 -13.17
CA THR A 134 22.47 18.54 -12.92
C THR A 134 22.71 19.96 -13.45
N GLN A 135 21.75 20.51 -14.16
CA GLN A 135 21.68 21.89 -14.64
C GLN A 135 20.22 22.32 -14.65
N ASP A 136 19.97 23.62 -14.80
CA ASP A 136 18.60 24.14 -14.89
C ASP A 136 17.91 23.57 -16.14
N ILE A 137 16.66 23.12 -15.97
CA ILE A 137 15.79 22.67 -17.06
C ILE A 137 14.62 23.67 -17.16
N PRO A 138 14.53 24.47 -18.25
CA PRO A 138 13.46 25.46 -18.38
C PRO A 138 12.06 24.83 -18.43
N SER A 139 11.04 25.55 -17.97
CA SER A 139 9.63 25.17 -18.09
C SER A 139 9.21 24.92 -19.53
N GLY A 140 8.32 23.93 -19.73
CA GLY A 140 7.74 23.57 -21.02
C GLY A 140 8.73 22.87 -21.96
N THR A 141 9.87 22.39 -21.47
CA THR A 141 10.87 21.69 -22.29
C THR A 141 10.76 20.17 -22.12
N PRO A 142 11.05 19.39 -23.17
CA PRO A 142 11.03 17.94 -23.07
C PRO A 142 12.19 17.45 -22.19
N VAL A 143 11.85 16.87 -21.05
CA VAL A 143 12.77 16.28 -20.06
C VAL A 143 13.17 14.87 -20.46
N LEU A 144 12.23 14.10 -21.02
CA LEU A 144 12.41 12.71 -21.40
C LEU A 144 11.55 12.39 -22.62
N PHE A 145 12.09 11.59 -23.54
CA PHE A 145 11.37 10.99 -24.65
C PHE A 145 11.64 9.49 -24.66
N VAL A 146 10.58 8.68 -24.75
CA VAL A 146 10.67 7.21 -24.84
C VAL A 146 9.87 6.73 -26.05
N PRO A 147 10.51 6.06 -27.03
CA PRO A 147 9.81 5.49 -28.17
C PRO A 147 8.73 4.50 -27.75
N GLU A 148 7.58 4.52 -28.44
CA GLU A 148 6.43 3.65 -28.18
C GLU A 148 6.82 2.17 -28.08
N ALA A 149 7.76 1.74 -28.93
CA ALA A 149 8.19 0.34 -29.02
C ALA A 149 8.89 -0.18 -27.74
N LEU A 150 9.36 0.72 -26.87
CA LEU A 150 9.98 0.34 -25.59
C LEU A 150 8.98 0.38 -24.42
N ILE A 151 7.79 0.94 -24.62
CA ILE A 151 6.76 1.08 -23.59
C ILE A 151 6.01 -0.24 -23.46
N LEU A 152 6.00 -0.79 -22.25
CA LEU A 152 5.27 -2.00 -21.92
C LEU A 152 3.82 -1.60 -21.56
N SER A 153 2.88 -1.98 -22.42
CA SER A 153 1.47 -1.61 -22.31
C SER A 153 0.61 -2.85 -22.09
N SER A 154 -0.39 -2.73 -21.22
CA SER A 154 -1.36 -3.80 -20.97
C SER A 154 -2.20 -4.11 -22.20
N SER A 155 -2.62 -3.10 -22.97
CA SER A 155 -3.39 -3.28 -24.19
C SER A 155 -2.59 -4.01 -25.28
N LYS A 156 -1.31 -3.66 -25.46
CA LYS A 156 -0.40 -4.39 -26.35
C LYS A 156 -0.18 -5.83 -25.87
N ALA A 157 0.06 -6.01 -24.57
CA ALA A 157 0.24 -7.32 -23.98
C ALA A 157 -1.00 -8.20 -24.20
N MET A 158 -2.21 -7.66 -24.00
CA MET A 158 -3.45 -8.36 -24.30
C MET A 158 -3.54 -8.69 -25.80
N SER A 159 -3.26 -7.75 -26.69
CA SER A 159 -3.32 -8.01 -28.14
C SER A 159 -2.32 -9.08 -28.59
N GLU A 160 -1.13 -9.13 -27.98
CA GLU A 160 -0.07 -10.10 -28.32
C GLU A 160 -0.35 -11.48 -27.72
N LEU A 161 -0.79 -11.52 -26.45
CA LEU A 161 -0.75 -12.72 -25.62
C LEU A 161 -2.10 -13.37 -25.38
N ARG A 162 -3.23 -12.67 -25.60
CA ARG A 162 -4.59 -13.19 -25.38
C ARG A 162 -5.03 -14.12 -26.50
N THR A 163 -4.44 -15.30 -26.53
CA THR A 163 -4.76 -16.36 -27.48
C THR A 163 -5.86 -17.29 -26.95
N LEU A 164 -6.37 -18.20 -27.80
CA LEU A 164 -7.34 -19.22 -27.37
C LEU A 164 -6.80 -20.10 -26.23
N GLU A 165 -5.49 -20.35 -26.20
CA GLU A 165 -4.84 -21.17 -25.17
C GLU A 165 -4.83 -20.50 -23.79
N MET A 166 -4.96 -19.16 -23.71
CA MET A 166 -5.08 -18.43 -22.45
C MET A 166 -6.44 -18.58 -21.78
N GLN A 167 -7.46 -19.09 -22.47
CA GLN A 167 -8.83 -19.16 -21.95
C GLN A 167 -8.91 -19.94 -20.62
N GLN A 168 -8.13 -21.01 -20.48
CA GLN A 168 -8.08 -21.78 -19.23
C GLN A 168 -7.52 -20.94 -18.08
N ALA A 169 -6.49 -20.14 -18.33
CA ALA A 169 -5.88 -19.28 -17.32
C ALA A 169 -6.84 -18.14 -16.92
N GLU A 170 -7.53 -17.51 -17.89
CA GLU A 170 -8.52 -16.47 -17.62
C GLU A 170 -9.71 -17.00 -16.79
N GLN A 171 -10.19 -18.21 -17.05
CA GLN A 171 -11.28 -18.83 -16.29
C GLN A 171 -10.92 -19.11 -14.82
N MET A 172 -9.64 -19.13 -14.49
CA MET A 172 -9.17 -19.29 -13.10
C MET A 172 -9.06 -17.98 -12.34
N LEU A 173 -9.17 -16.83 -13.03
CA LEU A 173 -9.14 -15.52 -12.39
C LEU A 173 -10.48 -15.23 -11.71
N ASP A 174 -10.40 -14.57 -10.55
CA ASP A 174 -11.59 -13.99 -9.93
C ASP A 174 -12.18 -12.91 -10.86
N PRO A 175 -13.52 -12.84 -11.05
CA PRO A 175 -14.15 -11.85 -11.93
C PRO A 175 -13.83 -10.38 -11.60
N THR A 176 -13.38 -10.09 -10.38
CA THR A 176 -12.96 -8.75 -9.92
C THR A 176 -11.52 -8.40 -10.30
N VAL A 177 -10.76 -9.37 -10.82
CA VAL A 177 -9.36 -9.14 -11.23
C VAL A 177 -9.31 -8.24 -12.46
N ASP A 178 -8.46 -7.23 -12.39
CA ASP A 178 -8.12 -6.43 -13.55
C ASP A 178 -7.28 -7.24 -14.56
N LEU A 179 -7.92 -7.60 -15.68
CA LEU A 179 -7.27 -8.32 -16.78
C LEU A 179 -6.10 -7.55 -17.38
N LYS A 180 -6.10 -6.21 -17.34
CA LYS A 180 -5.01 -5.39 -17.86
C LYS A 180 -3.74 -5.62 -17.06
N MET A 181 -3.86 -5.55 -15.73
CA MET A 181 -2.76 -5.87 -14.81
C MET A 181 -2.26 -7.32 -15.00
N TYR A 182 -3.17 -8.28 -15.14
CA TYR A 182 -2.81 -9.68 -15.40
C TYR A 182 -1.94 -9.84 -16.66
N TYR A 183 -2.38 -9.29 -17.78
CA TYR A 183 -1.63 -9.41 -19.03
C TYR A 183 -0.31 -8.62 -19.02
N LEU A 184 -0.26 -7.47 -18.34
CA LEU A 184 0.99 -6.75 -18.12
C LEU A 184 2.00 -7.61 -17.33
N MET A 185 1.56 -8.29 -16.26
CA MET A 185 2.40 -9.22 -15.51
C MET A 185 2.89 -10.39 -16.36
N VAL A 186 2.01 -11.00 -17.16
CA VAL A 186 2.39 -12.12 -18.05
C VAL A 186 3.41 -11.66 -19.09
N LYS A 187 3.25 -10.44 -19.64
CA LYS A 187 4.24 -9.83 -20.54
C LYS A 187 5.60 -9.67 -19.86
N LEU A 188 5.64 -9.12 -18.65
CA LEU A 188 6.89 -8.98 -17.87
C LEU A 188 7.57 -10.32 -17.64
N LEU A 189 6.83 -11.35 -17.21
CA LEU A 189 7.36 -12.70 -17.01
C LEU A 189 7.90 -13.32 -18.31
N SER A 190 7.20 -13.12 -19.43
CA SER A 190 7.64 -13.61 -20.74
C SER A 190 8.94 -12.96 -21.21
N GLU A 191 9.17 -11.69 -20.86
CA GLU A 191 10.42 -11.00 -21.17
C GLU A 191 11.55 -11.41 -20.23
N ILE A 192 11.26 -11.64 -18.94
CA ILE A 192 12.21 -12.18 -17.98
C ILE A 192 12.70 -13.57 -18.40
N GLU A 193 11.80 -14.43 -18.90
CA GLU A 193 12.13 -15.77 -19.37
C GLU A 193 13.12 -15.78 -20.55
N LYS A 194 13.08 -14.75 -21.40
CA LYS A 194 14.05 -14.57 -22.48
C LYS A 194 15.45 -14.21 -21.96
N GLY A 195 15.58 -13.81 -20.69
CA GLY A 195 16.83 -13.41 -20.07
C GLY A 195 17.52 -12.31 -20.89
N SER A 196 18.82 -12.48 -21.16
CA SER A 196 19.61 -11.53 -21.96
C SER A 196 19.15 -11.39 -23.42
N GLN A 197 18.24 -12.22 -23.92
CA GLN A 197 17.64 -12.07 -25.25
C GLN A 197 16.47 -11.07 -25.25
N SER A 198 15.94 -10.70 -24.09
CA SER A 198 14.94 -9.64 -24.01
C SER A 198 15.56 -8.28 -24.29
N ALA A 199 14.89 -7.49 -25.12
CA ALA A 199 15.26 -6.09 -25.34
C ALA A 199 15.20 -5.27 -24.04
N TRP A 200 14.40 -5.69 -23.06
CA TRP A 200 14.23 -5.01 -21.78
C TRP A 200 15.14 -5.55 -20.67
N PHE A 201 16.03 -6.50 -20.95
CA PHE A 201 16.91 -7.10 -19.93
C PHE A 201 17.71 -6.06 -19.13
N PRO A 202 18.34 -5.03 -19.73
CA PRO A 202 19.05 -4.01 -18.97
C PRO A 202 18.12 -3.22 -18.03
N TRP A 203 16.89 -2.91 -18.48
CA TRP A 203 15.90 -2.25 -17.63
C TRP A 203 15.50 -3.14 -16.44
N PHE A 204 15.18 -4.41 -16.66
CA PHE A 204 14.87 -5.33 -15.55
C PHE A 204 16.02 -5.42 -14.53
N ASN A 205 17.26 -5.48 -15.01
CA ASN A 205 18.41 -5.56 -14.12
C ASN A 205 18.60 -4.29 -13.27
N ALA A 206 18.08 -3.16 -13.71
CA ALA A 206 18.07 -1.89 -12.99
C ALA A 206 16.87 -1.67 -12.06
N LEU A 207 15.87 -2.57 -12.02
CA LEU A 207 14.67 -2.39 -11.19
C LEU A 207 14.92 -2.62 -9.68
N PRO A 208 14.04 -2.12 -8.79
CA PRO A 208 14.15 -2.39 -7.35
C PRO A 208 14.10 -3.89 -7.02
N ARG A 209 14.79 -4.26 -5.94
CA ARG A 209 14.77 -5.62 -5.35
C ARG A 209 14.12 -5.65 -3.97
N TYR A 210 13.99 -4.47 -3.37
CA TYR A 210 13.41 -4.25 -2.07
C TYR A 210 12.20 -3.33 -2.22
N PHE A 211 11.14 -3.63 -1.48
CA PHE A 211 9.89 -2.87 -1.47
C PHE A 211 9.37 -2.83 -0.04
N GLU A 212 8.77 -1.71 0.35
CA GLU A 212 8.18 -1.49 1.68
C GLU A 212 6.64 -1.41 1.64
N ASN A 213 6.04 -1.74 0.49
CA ASN A 213 4.60 -1.69 0.30
C ASN A 213 3.85 -2.82 1.01
N ALA A 214 2.51 -2.78 0.97
CA ALA A 214 1.64 -3.74 1.66
C ALA A 214 1.96 -5.21 1.33
N ILE A 215 2.42 -5.47 0.11
CA ILE A 215 2.78 -6.80 -0.39
C ILE A 215 4.05 -7.34 0.29
N SER A 216 4.98 -6.46 0.66
CA SER A 216 6.22 -6.81 1.37
C SER A 216 6.09 -6.83 2.89
N MET A 217 5.10 -6.14 3.46
CA MET A 217 4.86 -6.15 4.90
C MET A 217 4.62 -7.56 5.44
N THR A 218 4.79 -7.76 6.74
CA THR A 218 4.27 -8.95 7.44
C THR A 218 2.78 -8.77 7.75
N THR A 219 2.06 -9.83 8.13
CA THR A 219 0.67 -9.69 8.61
C THR A 219 0.60 -8.81 9.85
N PHE A 220 1.55 -8.96 10.77
CA PHE A 220 1.66 -8.11 11.95
C PHE A 220 1.81 -6.62 11.58
N CYS A 221 2.72 -6.28 10.67
CA CYS A 221 2.87 -4.90 10.20
C CYS A 221 1.56 -4.30 9.68
N ILE A 222 0.75 -5.08 8.94
CA ILE A 222 -0.57 -4.63 8.48
C ILE A 222 -1.55 -4.40 9.64
N THR A 223 -1.52 -5.23 10.68
CA THR A 223 -2.39 -5.03 11.86
C THR A 223 -2.06 -3.76 12.64
N CYS A 224 -0.83 -3.26 12.51
CA CYS A 224 -0.40 -1.99 13.11
C CYS A 224 -0.79 -0.76 12.30
N LEU A 225 -1.30 -0.92 11.07
CA LEU A 225 -1.68 0.22 10.23
C LEU A 225 -3.01 0.83 10.67
N PRO A 226 -3.21 2.15 10.47
CA PRO A 226 -4.52 2.79 10.62
C PRO A 226 -5.60 2.07 9.79
N LYS A 227 -6.85 2.05 10.28
CA LYS A 227 -7.94 1.22 9.71
C LYS A 227 -8.07 1.29 8.19
N LEU A 228 -8.08 2.49 7.61
CA LEU A 228 -8.17 2.64 6.15
C LEU A 228 -6.93 2.08 5.44
N MET A 229 -5.73 2.48 5.88
CA MET A 229 -4.48 2.01 5.29
C MET A 229 -4.34 0.50 5.41
N LYS A 230 -4.79 -0.08 6.53
CA LYS A 230 -4.93 -1.53 6.73
C LYS A 230 -5.85 -2.15 5.67
N LYS A 231 -7.07 -1.62 5.50
CA LYS A 231 -8.04 -2.11 4.50
C LYS A 231 -7.45 -2.08 3.09
N ILE A 232 -6.89 -0.94 2.67
CA ILE A 232 -6.26 -0.81 1.33
C ILE A 232 -5.08 -1.78 1.19
N SER A 233 -4.29 -1.97 2.25
CA SER A 233 -3.17 -2.92 2.24
C SER A 233 -3.62 -4.38 2.13
N GLU A 234 -4.73 -4.73 2.79
CA GLU A 234 -5.37 -6.05 2.68
C GLU A 234 -5.93 -6.27 1.27
N ASP A 235 -6.58 -5.27 0.69
CA ASP A 235 -7.09 -5.30 -0.69
C ASP A 235 -5.95 -5.48 -1.69
N GLU A 236 -4.83 -4.77 -1.52
CA GLU A 236 -3.64 -4.95 -2.38
C GLU A 236 -3.07 -6.37 -2.27
N ARG A 237 -2.99 -6.93 -1.05
CA ARG A 237 -2.57 -8.34 -0.89
C ARG A 237 -3.54 -9.31 -1.53
N PHE A 238 -4.84 -9.05 -1.43
CA PHE A 238 -5.86 -9.87 -2.07
C PHE A 238 -5.69 -9.86 -3.60
N LYS A 239 -5.55 -8.67 -4.21
CA LYS A 239 -5.25 -8.52 -5.65
C LYS A 239 -3.99 -9.28 -6.04
N GLN A 240 -2.90 -9.14 -5.28
CA GLN A 240 -1.65 -9.84 -5.57
C GLN A 240 -1.82 -11.36 -5.55
N ARG A 241 -2.50 -11.91 -4.54
CA ARG A 241 -2.76 -13.36 -4.42
C ARG A 241 -3.61 -13.87 -5.58
N ASN A 242 -4.65 -13.14 -5.97
CA ASN A 242 -5.53 -13.52 -7.07
C ASN A 242 -4.79 -13.52 -8.42
N LEU A 243 -3.94 -12.54 -8.65
CA LEU A 243 -3.12 -12.42 -9.86
C LEU A 243 -1.94 -13.41 -9.90
N SER A 244 -1.43 -13.80 -8.73
CA SER A 244 -0.33 -14.78 -8.56
C SER A 244 -0.84 -16.21 -8.35
N SER A 245 -2.12 -16.45 -8.62
CA SER A 245 -2.83 -17.70 -8.31
C SER A 245 -2.52 -18.83 -9.31
N SER A 246 -3.32 -19.90 -9.22
CA SER A 246 -3.37 -20.99 -10.21
C SER A 246 -3.48 -20.51 -11.66
N ALA A 247 -4.07 -19.33 -11.91
CA ALA A 247 -4.13 -18.73 -13.23
C ALA A 247 -2.74 -18.52 -13.85
N MET A 248 -1.74 -18.08 -13.07
CA MET A 248 -0.38 -17.90 -13.57
C MET A 248 0.27 -19.25 -13.94
N LYS A 249 -0.03 -20.31 -13.16
CA LYS A 249 0.45 -21.67 -13.43
C LYS A 249 -0.14 -22.24 -14.72
N ALA A 250 -1.30 -21.75 -15.15
CA ALA A 250 -2.00 -22.17 -16.37
C ALA A 250 -1.55 -21.45 -17.65
N VAL A 251 -0.67 -20.44 -17.58
CA VAL A 251 -0.20 -19.70 -18.78
C VAL A 251 0.59 -20.63 -19.71
N PRO A 252 0.16 -20.93 -20.94
CA PRO A 252 0.68 -22.07 -21.70
C PRO A 252 2.16 -21.94 -22.11
N TYR A 253 2.62 -20.73 -22.44
CA TYR A 253 3.95 -20.49 -22.99
C TYR A 253 5.04 -20.17 -21.97
N LEU A 254 4.69 -19.89 -20.71
CA LEU A 254 5.70 -19.72 -19.66
C LEU A 254 6.24 -21.09 -19.20
N SER A 255 7.54 -21.22 -18.98
CA SER A 255 8.11 -22.47 -18.44
C SER A 255 7.61 -22.77 -17.02
N SER A 256 7.69 -24.05 -16.65
CA SER A 256 7.41 -24.49 -15.28
C SER A 256 8.29 -23.81 -14.25
N PHE A 257 9.55 -23.48 -14.61
CA PHE A 257 10.47 -22.76 -13.74
C PHE A 257 9.89 -21.40 -13.32
N ILE A 258 9.51 -20.56 -14.28
CA ILE A 258 8.92 -19.24 -14.03
C ILE A 258 7.61 -19.35 -13.25
N LYS A 259 6.73 -20.27 -13.65
CA LYS A 259 5.42 -20.48 -13.00
C LYS A 259 5.52 -20.94 -11.54
N SER A 260 6.58 -21.67 -11.20
CA SER A 260 6.78 -22.22 -9.87
C SER A 260 7.51 -21.27 -8.91
N ASP A 261 8.11 -20.20 -9.43
CA ASP A 261 8.83 -19.22 -8.62
C ASP A 261 7.87 -18.14 -8.09
N GLU A 262 7.25 -18.43 -6.94
CA GLU A 262 6.32 -17.51 -6.28
C GLU A 262 6.98 -16.17 -5.89
N LYS A 263 8.29 -16.16 -5.62
CA LYS A 263 9.03 -14.93 -5.30
C LYS A 263 9.16 -14.06 -6.55
N LEU A 264 9.47 -14.66 -7.70
CA LEU A 264 9.52 -13.96 -8.97
C LEU A 264 8.15 -13.39 -9.37
N VAL A 265 7.08 -14.17 -9.25
CA VAL A 265 5.72 -13.70 -9.59
C VAL A 265 5.30 -12.55 -8.66
N LYS A 266 5.58 -12.67 -7.35
CA LYS A 266 5.36 -11.57 -6.38
C LYS A 266 6.16 -10.32 -6.74
N TRP A 267 7.44 -10.48 -7.10
CA TRP A 267 8.30 -9.38 -7.53
C TRP A 267 7.75 -8.70 -8.79
N VAL A 268 7.30 -9.46 -9.80
CA VAL A 268 6.68 -8.91 -11.00
C VAL A 268 5.38 -8.17 -10.69
N TYR A 269 4.54 -8.67 -9.77
CA TYR A 269 3.36 -7.91 -9.31
C TYR A 269 3.78 -6.55 -8.73
N GLN A 270 4.79 -6.54 -7.86
CA GLN A 270 5.30 -5.30 -7.26
C GLN A 270 5.85 -4.33 -8.32
N ILE A 271 6.55 -4.82 -9.34
CA ILE A 271 6.98 -3.99 -10.47
C ILE A 271 5.78 -3.43 -11.23
N ALA A 272 4.84 -4.28 -11.64
CA ALA A 272 3.68 -3.86 -12.40
C ALA A 272 2.83 -2.83 -11.64
N THR A 273 2.55 -3.06 -10.35
CA THR A 273 1.74 -2.13 -9.56
C THR A 273 2.47 -0.82 -9.25
N THR A 274 3.78 -0.84 -8.95
CA THR A 274 4.51 0.37 -8.52
C THR A 274 5.11 1.18 -9.66
N ARG A 275 5.25 0.63 -10.86
CA ARG A 275 5.92 1.29 -12.00
C ARG A 275 5.01 1.54 -13.20
N SER A 276 3.76 1.04 -13.17
CA SER A 276 2.79 1.34 -14.22
C SER A 276 1.97 2.59 -13.91
N PHE A 277 1.61 3.30 -14.97
CA PHE A 277 0.74 4.46 -14.97
C PHE A 277 -0.51 4.10 -15.78
N GLU A 278 -1.67 4.51 -15.27
CA GLU A 278 -2.92 4.39 -16.02
C GLU A 278 -3.07 5.62 -16.91
N THR A 279 -3.30 5.40 -18.19
CA THR A 279 -3.61 6.46 -19.16
C THR A 279 -5.09 6.84 -19.08
N GLU A 280 -5.49 7.95 -19.72
CA GLU A 280 -6.90 8.37 -19.79
C GLU A 280 -7.81 7.30 -20.44
N GLU A 281 -7.25 6.46 -21.32
CA GLU A 281 -7.94 5.33 -21.95
C GLU A 281 -8.05 4.09 -21.02
N GLY A 282 -7.50 4.20 -19.82
CA GLY A 282 -7.38 3.13 -18.84
C GLY A 282 -6.31 2.09 -19.18
N ASP A 283 -5.45 2.30 -20.17
CA ASP A 283 -4.34 1.39 -20.45
C ASP A 283 -3.25 1.56 -19.40
N LEU A 284 -2.77 0.45 -18.82
CA LEU A 284 -1.64 0.45 -17.90
C LEU A 284 -0.34 0.40 -18.69
N ARG A 285 0.56 1.37 -18.46
CA ARG A 285 1.84 1.49 -19.17
C ARG A 285 3.00 1.61 -18.21
N ILE A 286 4.06 0.84 -18.44
CA ILE A 286 5.37 1.04 -17.82
C ILE A 286 6.26 1.70 -18.87
N VAL A 287 6.78 2.87 -18.53
CA VAL A 287 7.64 3.68 -19.40
C VAL A 287 9.06 3.64 -18.82
N PRO A 288 9.96 2.81 -19.37
CA PRO A 288 11.34 2.73 -18.88
C PRO A 288 11.98 4.12 -18.84
N MET A 289 12.74 4.41 -17.78
CA MET A 289 13.37 5.71 -17.47
C MET A 289 12.42 6.74 -16.86
N ALA A 290 11.17 6.85 -17.33
CA ALA A 290 10.18 7.68 -16.65
C ALA A 290 9.78 7.07 -15.31
N ASP A 291 9.69 5.74 -15.26
CA ASP A 291 9.44 4.97 -14.05
C ASP A 291 10.51 5.13 -12.96
N MET A 292 11.64 5.77 -13.24
CA MET A 292 12.72 6.07 -12.26
C MET A 292 12.57 7.46 -11.61
N MET A 293 11.63 8.29 -12.05
CA MET A 293 11.29 9.56 -11.41
C MET A 293 10.45 9.28 -10.16
N ASN A 294 10.80 9.86 -9.01
CA ASN A 294 10.03 9.65 -7.78
C ASN A 294 8.72 10.46 -7.78
N HIS A 295 7.89 10.24 -6.77
CA HIS A 295 6.70 11.06 -6.54
C HIS A 295 7.06 12.47 -6.04
N GLY A 296 6.29 13.48 -6.45
CA GLY A 296 6.19 14.76 -5.77
C GLY A 296 4.77 15.35 -5.90
N ASP A 297 4.31 16.02 -4.85
CA ASP A 297 3.06 16.80 -4.81
C ASP A 297 3.02 17.87 -5.91
N TYR A 298 4.11 18.63 -6.00
CA TYR A 298 4.39 19.50 -7.15
C TYR A 298 5.35 18.76 -8.07
N ALA A 299 4.79 18.02 -9.03
CA ALA A 299 5.57 17.24 -9.98
C ALA A 299 6.28 18.15 -11.00
N GLU A 300 7.59 18.00 -11.11
CA GLU A 300 8.39 18.70 -12.12
C GLU A 300 8.05 18.28 -13.54
N VAL A 301 7.56 17.06 -13.74
CA VAL A 301 7.30 16.47 -15.04
C VAL A 301 5.85 16.07 -15.20
N GLU A 302 5.25 16.46 -16.32
CA GLU A 302 3.93 16.00 -16.74
C GLU A 302 4.07 14.98 -17.90
N PRO A 303 3.46 13.79 -17.77
CA PRO A 303 3.36 12.81 -18.85
C PRO A 303 2.58 13.33 -20.05
N TRP A 304 3.08 13.07 -21.25
CA TRP A 304 2.38 13.34 -22.51
C TRP A 304 2.65 12.22 -23.51
N TYR A 305 1.66 11.91 -24.36
CA TYR A 305 1.79 10.92 -25.42
C TYR A 305 1.41 11.54 -26.77
N ASP A 306 2.17 11.23 -27.82
CA ASP A 306 1.79 11.60 -29.19
C ASP A 306 0.83 10.58 -29.83
N ASP A 307 0.39 10.88 -31.06
CA ASP A 307 -0.52 10.03 -31.83
C ASP A 307 0.10 8.66 -32.18
N GLU A 308 1.43 8.57 -32.23
CA GLU A 308 2.16 7.31 -32.42
C GLU A 308 2.36 6.52 -31.12
N GLY A 309 1.95 7.07 -29.97
CA GLY A 309 2.06 6.47 -28.65
C GLY A 309 3.46 6.58 -28.02
N ASN A 310 4.35 7.41 -28.56
CA ASN A 310 5.61 7.74 -27.92
C ASN A 310 5.33 8.57 -26.67
N TYR A 311 6.15 8.37 -25.64
CA TYR A 311 6.06 9.11 -24.40
C TYR A 311 6.98 10.32 -24.41
N TYR A 312 6.49 11.41 -23.86
CA TYR A 312 7.25 12.61 -23.52
C TYR A 312 6.96 12.98 -22.06
N GLY A 313 7.99 13.40 -21.33
CA GLY A 313 7.82 14.11 -20.07
C GLY A 313 8.21 15.57 -20.29
N TYR A 314 7.28 16.50 -20.08
CA TYR A 314 7.56 17.94 -20.17
C TYR A 314 7.72 18.54 -18.79
N SER A 315 8.68 19.46 -18.63
CA SER A 315 8.80 20.22 -17.39
C SER A 315 7.61 21.15 -17.21
N THR A 316 6.99 21.14 -16.02
CA THR A 316 5.84 21.99 -15.70
C THR A 316 6.27 23.40 -15.28
N TYR A 317 7.46 23.53 -14.69
CA TYR A 317 8.11 24.78 -14.31
C TYR A 317 9.64 24.68 -14.49
N ASP A 318 10.35 25.79 -14.24
CA ASP A 318 11.82 25.79 -14.27
C ASP A 318 12.36 24.88 -13.17
N VAL A 319 13.01 23.78 -13.54
CA VAL A 319 13.61 22.81 -12.59
C VAL A 319 15.05 23.25 -12.32
N PRO A 320 15.40 23.67 -11.09
CA PRO A 320 16.75 24.14 -10.80
C PRO A 320 17.80 23.04 -10.91
N ALA A 321 19.04 23.44 -11.22
CA ALA A 321 20.20 22.58 -11.09
C ALA A 321 20.30 22.04 -9.66
N ASN A 322 20.66 20.76 -9.56
CA ASN A 322 20.73 20.02 -8.33
C ASN A 322 19.39 19.87 -7.58
N SER A 323 18.30 19.65 -8.32
CA SER A 323 16.98 19.35 -7.76
C SER A 323 16.42 18.04 -8.35
N PRO A 324 15.49 17.36 -7.63
CA PRO A 324 14.87 16.13 -8.13
C PRO A 324 13.97 16.39 -9.33
N ILE A 325 13.81 15.37 -10.17
CA ILE A 325 12.86 15.35 -11.28
C ILE A 325 11.79 14.32 -10.92
N ARG A 326 10.57 14.78 -10.61
CA ARG A 326 9.50 13.93 -10.08
C ARG A 326 8.26 13.93 -10.98
N LEU A 327 7.48 12.87 -10.83
CA LEU A 327 6.14 12.70 -11.38
C LEU A 327 5.10 12.76 -10.26
N SER A 328 3.84 13.00 -10.61
CA SER A 328 2.75 12.70 -9.68
C SER A 328 2.36 11.24 -9.82
N TYR A 329 2.29 10.51 -8.70
CA TYR A 329 1.83 9.12 -8.65
C TYR A 329 0.34 9.03 -8.29
N GLY A 330 -0.32 10.18 -8.13
CA GLY A 330 -1.69 10.28 -7.68
C GLY A 330 -1.85 11.40 -6.65
N ASP A 331 -2.91 11.30 -5.88
CA ASP A 331 -3.27 12.30 -4.87
C ASP A 331 -2.32 12.26 -3.67
N SER A 332 -1.48 13.30 -3.55
CA SER A 332 -0.55 13.50 -2.43
C SER A 332 -1.28 13.75 -1.11
N ASN A 333 -2.58 14.07 -1.15
CA ASN A 333 -3.41 14.15 0.06
C ASN A 333 -3.82 12.77 0.59
N ASN A 334 -3.54 11.69 -0.13
CA ASN A 334 -3.86 10.32 0.29
C ASN A 334 -2.60 9.47 0.56
N PRO A 335 -1.96 9.66 1.73
CA PRO A 335 -0.77 8.87 2.10
C PRO A 335 -1.07 7.38 2.30
N SER A 336 -2.33 6.99 2.54
CA SER A 336 -2.71 5.57 2.70
C SER A 336 -2.55 4.78 1.41
N SER A 337 -2.98 5.35 0.28
CA SER A 337 -2.79 4.72 -1.03
C SER A 337 -1.32 4.69 -1.44
N LEU A 338 -0.56 5.76 -1.15
CA LEU A 338 0.87 5.80 -1.41
C LEU A 338 1.62 4.72 -0.61
N MET A 339 1.33 4.58 0.68
CA MET A 339 1.96 3.58 1.52
C MET A 339 1.58 2.16 1.11
N ALA A 340 0.29 1.90 0.90
CA ALA A 340 -0.17 0.55 0.58
C ALA A 340 0.38 0.05 -0.77
N LYS A 341 0.39 0.93 -1.79
CA LYS A 341 0.81 0.57 -3.15
C LYS A 341 2.32 0.71 -3.36
N TYR A 342 2.90 1.86 -3.01
CA TYR A 342 4.29 2.21 -3.31
C TYR A 342 5.25 2.04 -2.13
N GLY A 343 4.74 1.96 -0.90
CA GLY A 343 5.56 1.69 0.29
C GLY A 343 6.24 2.92 0.88
N PHE A 344 5.75 4.12 0.60
CA PHE A 344 6.26 5.34 1.22
C PHE A 344 5.11 6.26 1.63
N LEU A 345 5.40 7.18 2.55
CA LEU A 345 4.52 8.29 2.92
C LEU A 345 5.10 9.57 2.33
N ASP A 346 4.26 10.42 1.73
CA ASP A 346 4.70 11.76 1.35
C ASP A 346 4.76 12.65 2.59
N GLU A 347 5.96 13.08 2.96
CA GLU A 347 6.20 13.96 4.11
C GLU A 347 5.56 15.34 3.92
N ASN A 348 5.24 15.73 2.69
CA ASN A 348 4.57 16.98 2.36
C ASN A 348 3.04 16.84 2.38
N ALA A 349 2.51 15.63 2.55
CA ALA A 349 1.06 15.43 2.62
C ALA A 349 0.49 16.30 3.74
N PRO A 350 -0.44 17.24 3.43
CA PRO A 350 -0.94 18.19 4.42
C PRO A 350 -1.84 17.53 5.46
N ALA A 351 -2.13 16.23 5.30
CA ALA A 351 -3.10 15.44 6.03
C ALA A 351 -2.50 14.10 6.45
N THR A 352 -2.58 13.76 7.75
CA THR A 352 -2.42 12.39 8.20
C THR A 352 -3.76 11.70 8.05
N ASN A 353 -3.88 10.74 7.13
CA ASN A 353 -5.18 10.10 6.85
C ASN A 353 -5.62 9.22 8.04
N CYS A 354 -6.41 9.81 8.94
CA CYS A 354 -7.24 9.11 9.91
C CYS A 354 -8.70 9.16 9.45
N LYS A 355 -9.06 8.42 8.41
CA LYS A 355 -10.47 8.37 7.99
C LYS A 355 -11.31 7.63 9.02
N LEU A 356 -12.43 8.23 9.41
CA LEU A 356 -13.50 7.49 10.06
C LEU A 356 -14.11 6.59 9.01
N VAL A 357 -14.13 5.29 9.29
CA VAL A 357 -14.84 4.31 8.48
C VAL A 357 -16.04 3.85 9.31
N PRO A 358 -17.22 4.47 9.12
CA PRO A 358 -18.44 3.97 9.71
C PRO A 358 -18.66 2.52 9.31
N PRO A 359 -19.20 1.66 10.19
CA PRO A 359 -19.46 0.26 9.86
C PRO A 359 -20.46 0.09 8.70
N GLU A 360 -21.34 1.07 8.50
CA GLU A 360 -22.28 1.14 7.39
C GLU A 360 -22.28 2.56 6.80
N ILE A 361 -22.01 2.69 5.50
CA ILE A 361 -22.08 3.96 4.77
C ILE A 361 -23.36 3.93 3.91
N ASN A 362 -24.32 4.80 4.20
CA ASN A 362 -25.54 4.95 3.41
C ASN A 362 -25.35 6.00 2.28
N GLN A 363 -26.33 6.13 1.38
CA GLN A 363 -26.24 7.07 0.25
C GLN A 363 -26.17 8.54 0.69
N ASP A 364 -26.83 8.91 1.79
CA ASP A 364 -26.82 10.28 2.31
C ASP A 364 -25.42 10.63 2.85
N MET A 365 -24.78 9.69 3.53
CA MET A 365 -23.39 9.79 3.98
C MET A 365 -22.41 9.93 2.80
N ILE A 366 -22.60 9.18 1.71
CA ILE A 366 -21.79 9.36 0.48
C ILE A 366 -21.97 10.78 -0.09
N CYS A 367 -23.21 11.28 -0.12
CA CYS A 367 -23.50 12.64 -0.62
C CYS A 367 -22.90 13.72 0.28
N LEU A 368 -22.71 13.43 1.56
CA LEU A 368 -22.11 14.31 2.56
C LEU A 368 -20.58 14.14 2.68
N GLY A 369 -19.93 13.46 1.74
CA GLY A 369 -18.46 13.34 1.72
C GLY A 369 -17.88 12.24 2.61
N TYR A 370 -18.71 11.44 3.28
CA TYR A 370 -18.25 10.31 4.12
C TYR A 370 -17.87 9.07 3.32
N ALA A 371 -17.87 9.16 1.99
CA ALA A 371 -17.34 8.10 1.16
C ALA A 371 -15.85 7.90 1.48
N GLU A 372 -15.40 6.63 1.53
CA GLU A 372 -14.04 6.28 1.93
C GLU A 372 -12.96 6.93 1.04
N ASP A 373 -13.30 7.29 -0.19
CA ASP A 373 -12.45 8.02 -1.14
C ASP A 373 -12.38 9.53 -0.86
N LYS A 374 -13.33 10.13 -0.13
CA LYS A 374 -13.49 11.60 0.00
C LYS A 374 -13.16 12.19 1.36
N MET A 375 -13.30 11.45 2.45
CA MET A 375 -13.04 12.01 3.80
C MET A 375 -11.54 12.21 4.04
N LEU A 376 -11.09 13.43 4.37
CA LEU A 376 -9.69 13.76 4.69
C LEU A 376 -9.61 14.53 6.01
N PHE A 377 -8.61 14.22 6.84
CA PHE A 377 -8.28 14.97 8.05
C PHE A 377 -6.94 15.67 7.84
N TYR A 378 -6.93 16.99 7.87
CA TYR A 378 -5.73 17.79 7.72
C TYR A 378 -4.91 17.81 9.01
N SER A 379 -3.60 18.01 8.88
CA SER A 379 -2.66 18.15 10.00
C SER A 379 -2.97 19.34 10.92
N THR A 380 -3.77 20.28 10.43
CA THR A 380 -4.34 21.41 11.19
C THR A 380 -5.45 20.99 12.15
N GLY A 381 -5.91 19.73 12.07
CA GLY A 381 -7.10 19.24 12.77
C GLY A 381 -8.40 19.54 12.02
N GLU A 382 -8.34 20.28 10.92
CA GLU A 382 -9.49 20.54 10.05
C GLU A 382 -9.89 19.24 9.34
N VAL A 383 -11.19 19.02 9.17
CA VAL A 383 -11.73 17.95 8.33
C VAL A 383 -12.10 18.59 7.00
N ALA A 384 -11.94 17.87 5.88
CA ALA A 384 -12.50 18.29 4.61
C ALA A 384 -13.94 18.76 4.80
N GLU A 385 -14.31 19.88 4.16
CA GLU A 385 -15.49 20.68 4.46
C GLU A 385 -16.83 20.01 4.05
N GLU A 386 -17.09 18.78 4.50
CA GLU A 386 -18.32 18.03 4.24
C GLU A 386 -18.74 17.27 5.50
N SER A 387 -19.90 17.63 6.07
CA SER A 387 -20.38 17.10 7.35
C SER A 387 -21.91 16.89 7.43
N GLY A 388 -22.27 15.70 7.94
CA GLY A 388 -23.40 15.12 8.69
C GLY A 388 -24.88 15.55 8.54
N GLU A 389 -25.79 14.56 8.58
CA GLU A 389 -27.24 14.60 8.32
C GLU A 389 -28.14 15.51 9.20
N GLU A 390 -29.05 16.22 8.55
CA GLU A 390 -30.52 16.10 8.63
C GLU A 390 -30.96 16.54 7.21
N LYS A 391 -32.10 16.14 6.62
CA LYS A 391 -32.47 16.56 5.24
C LYS A 391 -32.29 18.06 4.97
N TYR A 392 -32.40 18.85 6.03
CA TYR A 392 -32.14 20.27 6.07
C TYR A 392 -30.65 20.64 5.91
N LEU A 393 -29.73 19.89 6.50
CA LEU A 393 -28.28 20.05 6.38
C LEU A 393 -27.77 19.59 5.01
N VAL A 394 -28.31 18.48 4.46
CA VAL A 394 -28.01 18.04 3.09
C VAL A 394 -28.45 19.10 2.08
N ASN A 395 -29.66 19.66 2.24
CA ASN A 395 -30.13 20.73 1.38
C ASN A 395 -29.30 22.02 1.58
N ALA A 396 -29.04 22.42 2.83
CA ALA A 396 -28.17 23.58 3.11
C ALA A 396 -26.76 23.40 2.55
N HIS A 397 -26.23 22.18 2.55
CA HIS A 397 -24.95 21.86 1.94
C HIS A 397 -25.02 21.97 0.41
N ASN A 398 -25.98 21.30 -0.22
CA ASN A 398 -26.17 21.32 -1.66
C ASN A 398 -26.47 22.73 -2.21
N ASP A 399 -27.15 23.56 -1.41
CA ASP A 399 -27.53 24.93 -1.76
C ASP A 399 -26.46 25.96 -1.35
N GLY A 400 -25.39 25.55 -0.66
CA GLY A 400 -24.34 26.45 -0.14
C GLY A 400 -24.81 27.41 0.98
N ASP A 401 -25.87 27.06 1.72
CA ASP A 401 -26.45 27.85 2.81
C ASP A 401 -25.60 27.75 4.10
N TYR A 402 -24.63 28.65 4.20
CA TYR A 402 -23.71 28.73 5.34
C TYR A 402 -24.41 29.05 6.67
N ASP A 403 -25.48 29.86 6.65
CA ASP A 403 -26.19 30.26 7.87
C ASP A 403 -26.93 29.06 8.48
N ALA A 404 -27.56 28.24 7.64
CA ALA A 404 -28.19 27.00 8.08
C ALA A 404 -27.16 26.01 8.66
N LYS A 405 -25.98 25.90 8.05
CA LYS A 405 -24.86 25.09 8.60
C LYS A 405 -24.44 25.57 9.99
N GLN A 406 -24.27 26.87 10.18
CA GLN A 406 -23.88 27.46 11.48
C GLN A 406 -24.94 27.25 12.57
N ILE A 407 -26.22 27.38 12.24
CA ILE A 407 -27.31 27.12 13.19
C ILE A 407 -27.30 25.66 13.65
N LEU A 408 -27.09 24.72 12.74
CA LEU A 408 -27.02 23.30 13.05
C LEU A 408 -25.78 22.98 13.89
N HIS A 409 -24.63 23.55 13.55
CA HIS A 409 -23.42 23.43 14.36
C HIS A 409 -23.66 23.88 15.81
N GLN A 410 -24.21 25.08 16.01
CA GLN A 410 -24.49 25.58 17.36
C GLN A 410 -25.50 24.72 18.13
N ARG A 411 -26.47 24.12 17.42
CA ARG A 411 -27.50 23.27 18.03
C ARG A 411 -26.92 21.98 18.61
N TYR A 412 -26.02 21.32 17.89
CA TYR A 412 -25.46 20.03 18.28
C TYR A 412 -24.10 20.14 19.01
N TYR A 413 -23.51 21.34 19.06
CA TYR A 413 -22.19 21.58 19.63
C TYR A 413 -21.96 20.95 21.01
N ALA A 414 -22.95 21.09 21.91
CA ALA A 414 -22.84 20.57 23.28
C ALA A 414 -22.82 19.03 23.31
N ASP A 415 -23.73 18.39 22.57
CA ASP A 415 -23.83 16.92 22.52
C ASP A 415 -22.60 16.32 21.85
N THR A 416 -22.18 16.91 20.73
CA THR A 416 -20.95 16.55 20.03
C THR A 416 -19.72 16.69 20.93
N SER A 417 -19.57 17.82 21.64
CA SER A 417 -18.43 18.03 22.54
C SER A 417 -18.41 17.03 23.69
N ALA A 418 -19.59 16.69 24.25
CA ALA A 418 -19.68 15.74 25.36
C ALA A 418 -19.25 14.33 24.93
N LEU A 419 -19.70 13.88 23.76
CA LEU A 419 -19.31 12.57 23.25
C LEU A 419 -17.85 12.51 22.80
N LEU A 420 -17.30 13.61 22.27
CA LEU A 420 -15.87 13.71 21.98
C LEU A 420 -15.04 13.55 23.25
N LEU A 421 -15.45 14.22 24.32
CA LEU A 421 -14.78 14.13 25.60
C LEU A 421 -14.83 12.68 26.13
N ASP A 422 -16.00 12.04 26.07
CA ASP A 422 -16.18 10.65 26.47
C ASP A 422 -15.30 9.69 25.65
N HIS A 423 -15.21 9.89 24.33
CA HIS A 423 -14.34 9.11 23.46
C HIS A 423 -12.85 9.29 23.79
N ILE A 424 -12.40 10.53 23.98
CA ILE A 424 -11.01 10.84 24.36
C ILE A 424 -10.68 10.23 25.71
N ASP A 425 -11.57 10.37 26.70
CA ASP A 425 -11.38 9.81 28.04
C ASP A 425 -11.32 8.28 27.99
N SER A 426 -12.17 7.62 27.21
CA SER A 426 -12.13 6.17 26.99
C SER A 426 -10.81 5.74 26.33
N PHE A 427 -10.38 6.45 25.30
CA PHE A 427 -9.14 6.14 24.60
C PHE A 427 -7.89 6.32 25.50
N VAL A 428 -7.83 7.39 26.29
CA VAL A 428 -6.76 7.61 27.28
C VAL A 428 -6.75 6.50 28.33
N GLN A 429 -7.92 6.07 28.80
CA GLN A 429 -8.01 4.93 29.72
C GLN A 429 -7.50 3.62 29.10
N GLU A 430 -7.74 3.39 27.81
CA GLU A 430 -7.19 2.23 27.10
C GLU A 430 -5.66 2.30 26.98
N LEU A 431 -5.11 3.48 26.67
CA LEU A 431 -3.66 3.70 26.66
C LEU A 431 -3.04 3.47 28.04
N ASP A 432 -3.67 3.95 29.11
CA ASP A 432 -3.20 3.71 30.49
C ASP A 432 -3.22 2.21 30.83
N LYS A 433 -4.26 1.47 30.43
CA LYS A 433 -4.33 0.02 30.60
C LYS A 433 -3.21 -0.70 29.84
N LEU A 434 -2.94 -0.29 28.60
CA LEU A 434 -1.86 -0.85 27.79
C LEU A 434 -0.48 -0.51 28.36
N SER A 435 -0.27 0.71 28.84
CA SER A 435 0.96 1.12 29.52
C SER A 435 1.18 0.32 30.79
N ALA A 436 0.17 0.18 31.65
CA ALA A 436 0.25 -0.64 32.86
C ALA A 436 0.55 -2.11 32.52
N LYS A 437 -0.04 -2.65 31.45
CA LYS A 437 0.26 -4.00 30.97
C LYS A 437 1.72 -4.12 30.52
N ALA A 438 2.24 -3.16 29.76
CA ALA A 438 3.65 -3.13 29.35
C ALA A 438 4.59 -3.10 30.56
N ASP A 439 4.28 -2.32 31.59
CA ASP A 439 5.07 -2.27 32.83
C ASP A 439 5.04 -3.61 33.59
N THR A 440 3.91 -4.31 33.62
CA THR A 440 3.83 -5.65 34.25
C THR A 440 4.63 -6.70 33.49
N ILE A 441 4.69 -6.60 32.16
CA ILE A 441 5.52 -7.47 31.30
C ILE A 441 7.00 -7.17 31.55
N ALA A 442 7.39 -5.90 31.65
CA ALA A 442 8.77 -5.52 31.96
C ALA A 442 9.23 -6.01 33.35
N GLN A 443 8.31 -6.19 34.30
CA GLN A 443 8.61 -6.76 35.62
C GLN A 443 8.65 -8.30 35.61
N HIS A 444 7.95 -8.94 34.68
CA HIS A 444 8.11 -10.34 34.34
C HIS A 444 9.10 -10.47 33.18
N GLU A 445 10.31 -9.96 33.36
CA GLU A 445 11.44 -10.44 32.55
C GLU A 445 11.49 -11.96 32.77
N VAL A 446 10.87 -12.71 31.84
CA VAL A 446 11.20 -14.11 31.62
C VAL A 446 12.72 -14.09 31.53
N ASN A 447 13.39 -14.79 32.45
CA ASN A 447 14.85 -14.76 32.53
C ASN A 447 15.38 -15.53 31.31
N TRP A 448 15.38 -14.90 30.13
CA TRP A 448 15.80 -15.47 28.85
C TRP A 448 17.24 -15.98 28.88
N LYS A 449 18.01 -15.62 29.93
CA LYS A 449 19.36 -16.15 30.19
C LYS A 449 19.38 -17.61 30.65
N GLU A 450 18.24 -18.17 31.08
CA GLU A 450 18.11 -19.54 31.59
C GLU A 450 17.34 -20.45 30.62
N ALA A 451 16.96 -19.96 29.43
CA ALA A 451 16.32 -20.75 28.39
C ALA A 451 17.27 -21.86 27.89
N THR A 452 16.85 -23.12 28.00
CA THR A 452 17.63 -24.28 27.55
C THR A 452 17.40 -24.59 26.07
N ALA A 453 16.26 -24.19 25.51
CA ALA A 453 15.93 -24.31 24.09
C ALA A 453 14.86 -23.27 23.70
N VAL A 454 14.91 -22.80 22.45
CA VAL A 454 13.89 -21.92 21.87
C VAL A 454 13.34 -22.57 20.60
N VAL A 455 12.02 -22.72 20.52
CA VAL A 455 11.32 -23.38 19.41
C VAL A 455 10.26 -22.45 18.87
N SER A 456 10.27 -22.21 17.56
CA SER A 456 9.18 -21.51 16.89
C SER A 456 8.15 -22.52 16.43
N VAL A 457 6.90 -22.34 16.84
CA VAL A 457 5.77 -23.24 16.57
C VAL A 457 4.70 -22.48 15.79
N LEU A 458 4.28 -23.02 14.66
CA LEU A 458 3.11 -22.52 13.94
C LEU A 458 1.86 -23.21 14.47
N GLU A 459 0.94 -22.44 15.05
CA GLU A 459 -0.38 -22.89 15.46
C GLU A 459 -1.40 -22.53 14.39
N CYS A 460 -2.10 -23.54 13.85
CA CYS A 460 -3.13 -23.35 12.83
C CYS A 460 -4.46 -23.93 13.27
N ASN A 461 -5.56 -23.29 12.90
CA ASN A 461 -6.89 -23.88 12.85
C ASN A 461 -7.42 -23.89 11.40
N ASP A 462 -8.70 -24.18 11.20
CA ASP A 462 -9.30 -24.25 9.85
C ASP A 462 -9.35 -22.89 9.11
N PHE A 463 -9.10 -21.78 9.81
CA PHE A 463 -9.32 -20.42 9.31
C PHE A 463 -8.05 -19.57 9.30
N GLU A 464 -7.11 -19.82 10.21
CA GLU A 464 -5.93 -18.96 10.41
C GLU A 464 -4.76 -19.73 11.02
N CYS A 465 -3.57 -19.15 10.88
CA CYS A 465 -2.33 -19.63 11.50
C CYS A 465 -1.60 -18.47 12.16
N ALA A 466 -1.00 -18.71 13.33
CA ALA A 466 -0.14 -17.77 14.03
C ALA A 466 1.11 -18.47 14.58
N GLU A 467 2.23 -17.76 14.59
CA GLU A 467 3.49 -18.26 15.14
C GLU A 467 3.55 -17.98 16.65
N ALA A 468 3.97 -18.98 17.41
CA ALA A 468 4.26 -18.91 18.83
C ALA A 468 5.75 -19.22 19.05
N GLN A 469 6.42 -18.42 19.86
CA GLN A 469 7.76 -18.72 20.34
C GLN A 469 7.66 -19.43 21.68
N CYS A 470 8.14 -20.66 21.72
CA CYS A 470 8.14 -21.52 22.90
C CYS A 470 9.55 -21.64 23.47
N VAL A 471 9.66 -21.48 24.78
CA VAL A 471 10.91 -21.59 25.52
C VAL A 471 10.82 -22.75 26.49
N LEU A 472 11.87 -23.57 26.54
CA LEU A 472 12.04 -24.59 27.56
C LEU A 472 12.93 -24.05 28.67
N ASP A 473 12.38 -23.94 29.89
CA ASP A 473 13.18 -23.59 31.07
C ASP A 473 14.10 -24.75 31.50
N ASP A 474 14.94 -24.51 32.50
CA ASP A 474 15.90 -25.50 33.04
C ASP A 474 15.23 -26.60 33.87
N GLU A 475 13.98 -26.38 34.30
CA GLU A 475 13.12 -27.37 34.96
C GLU A 475 12.40 -28.29 33.96
N GLY A 476 12.44 -27.97 32.67
CA GLY A 476 11.82 -28.75 31.59
C GLY A 476 10.37 -28.36 31.28
N ASN A 477 9.90 -27.19 31.73
CA ASN A 477 8.59 -26.65 31.40
C ASN A 477 8.66 -25.76 30.14
N TRP A 478 7.64 -25.86 29.31
CA TRP A 478 7.48 -25.02 28.13
C TRP A 478 6.61 -23.81 28.43
N THR A 479 7.11 -22.62 28.07
CA THR A 479 6.32 -21.38 28.08
C THR A 479 6.29 -20.83 26.65
N CYS A 480 5.09 -20.67 26.08
CA CYS A 480 4.92 -20.16 24.72
C CYS A 480 4.29 -18.78 24.74
N GLU A 481 4.88 -17.84 24.00
CA GLU A 481 4.29 -16.52 23.73
C GLU A 481 3.93 -16.40 22.24
N GLY A 482 2.74 -15.86 21.96
CA GLY A 482 2.17 -15.76 20.60
C GLY A 482 1.13 -16.85 20.33
N GLY A 483 1.03 -17.29 19.07
CA GLY A 483 0.04 -18.29 18.64
C GLY A 483 -1.38 -17.74 18.49
N LEU A 484 -2.34 -18.65 18.32
CA LEU A 484 -3.75 -18.28 18.08
C LEU A 484 -4.52 -17.91 19.36
N GLY A 485 -3.88 -18.05 20.52
CA GLY A 485 -4.39 -17.64 21.83
C GLY A 485 -5.54 -18.50 22.36
N TYR A 486 -6.32 -17.90 23.27
CA TYR A 486 -7.48 -18.52 23.92
C TYR A 486 -8.78 -18.10 23.23
N ASN A 487 -9.81 -18.94 23.31
CA ASN A 487 -11.19 -18.58 22.99
C ASN A 487 -11.71 -17.51 23.96
N GLU A 488 -12.84 -16.87 23.61
CA GLU A 488 -13.49 -15.86 24.47
C GLU A 488 -13.87 -16.38 25.86
N ASP A 489 -14.08 -17.70 26.00
CA ASP A 489 -14.38 -18.36 27.27
C ASP A 489 -13.13 -18.70 28.10
N GLY A 490 -11.93 -18.34 27.62
CA GLY A 490 -10.65 -18.62 28.26
C GLY A 490 -10.11 -20.03 28.03
N SER A 491 -10.77 -20.87 27.23
CA SER A 491 -10.24 -22.18 26.83
C SER A 491 -9.17 -22.04 25.73
N GLU A 492 -8.17 -22.93 25.71
CA GLU A 492 -7.20 -22.95 24.60
C GLU A 492 -7.90 -23.27 23.27
N ARG A 493 -7.54 -22.53 22.22
CA ARG A 493 -8.04 -22.81 20.87
C ARG A 493 -7.54 -24.18 20.41
N ALA A 494 -8.42 -24.96 19.79
CA ALA A 494 -8.03 -26.22 19.16
C ALA A 494 -7.20 -25.91 17.91
N THR A 495 -5.89 -26.14 17.99
CA THR A 495 -4.95 -25.86 16.90
C THR A 495 -4.08 -27.07 16.59
N SER A 496 -3.74 -27.29 15.31
CA SER A 496 -2.59 -28.10 14.95
C SER A 496 -1.31 -27.31 15.19
N LYS A 497 -0.31 -27.93 15.83
CA LYS A 497 1.00 -27.29 16.10
C LYS A 497 2.08 -27.93 15.22
N THR A 498 2.82 -27.10 14.49
CA THR A 498 3.94 -27.54 13.64
C THR A 498 5.21 -26.82 14.07
N ILE A 499 6.28 -27.56 14.36
CA ILE A 499 7.58 -26.96 14.69
C ILE A 499 8.19 -26.39 13.41
N LEU A 500 8.48 -25.09 13.40
CA LEU A 500 9.13 -24.39 12.30
C LEU A 500 10.66 -24.46 12.41
N SER A 501 11.18 -24.25 13.62
CA SER A 501 12.61 -24.26 13.94
C SER A 501 12.83 -24.55 15.42
N ALA A 502 13.96 -25.18 15.75
CA ALA A 502 14.41 -25.41 17.13
C ALA A 502 15.89 -25.00 17.20
N GLU A 503 16.22 -24.07 18.10
CA GLU A 503 17.58 -23.62 18.41
C GLU A 503 18.07 -24.15 19.76
#